data_AF-A0A967S4D3-F1
#
_entry.id   AF-A0A967S4D3-F1
#
_cell.length_a   1.000
_cell.length_b   1.000
_cell.length_c   1.000
_cell.angle_alpha   90.00
_cell.angle_beta   90.00
_cell.angle_gamma   90.00
#
_symmetry.space_group_name_H-M   'P 1'
#
loop_
_entity.id
_entity.type
_entity.pdbx_description
1 polymer ?
#
loop_
_entity_poly.entity_id
_entity_poly.type
_entity_poly.pdbx_seq_one_letter_code
_entity_poly.pdbx_strand_id
1 'polypeptide(L)' 'IRGAHNFVSQLSDDQVANGIITYSSGNHAQAVALAGKLRGVRVVVVMPTTAPKIKRDGAERLGAELH' A
#
# COMPACT_ATOMS: atom_id res chain seq x y z
N ILE A 1 6.39 0.37 8.70
CA ILE A 1 5.02 -0.08 9.00
C ILE A 1 4.26 0.86 9.93
N ARG A 2 4.82 1.29 11.06
CA ARG A 2 4.11 2.08 12.09
C ARG A 2 3.37 3.31 11.55
N GLY A 3 4.04 4.14 10.74
CA GLY A 3 3.41 5.33 10.15
C GLY A 3 2.27 5.03 9.17
N ALA A 4 2.46 4.05 8.28
CA ALA A 4 1.43 3.64 7.34
C ALA A 4 0.19 3.09 8.05
N HIS A 5 0.38 2.21 9.04
CA HIS A 5 -0.72 1.69 9.84
C HIS A 5 -1.46 2.79 10.60
N ASN A 6 -0.73 3.70 11.24
CA ASN A 6 -1.32 4.84 11.97
C ASN A 6 -2.18 5.71 11.04
N PHE A 7 -1.66 6.07 9.87
CA PHE A 7 -2.41 6.85 8.89
C PHE A 7 -3.68 6.12 8.44
N VAL A 8 -3.57 4.85 8.03
CA VAL A 8 -4.73 4.07 7.56
C VAL A 8 -5.78 3.86 8.66
N SER A 9 -5.37 3.71 9.92
CA SER A 9 -6.30 3.58 11.04
C SER A 9 -7.10 4.85 11.35
N GLN A 10 -6.65 6.01 10.87
CA GLN A 10 -7.32 7.30 11.09
C GLN A 10 -8.28 7.68 9.95
N LEU A 11 -8.32 6.89 8.87
CA LEU A 11 -9.23 7.14 7.75
C LEU A 11 -10.68 6.86 8.13
N SER A 12 -11.58 7.75 7.74
CA SER A 12 -13.02 7.52 7.83
C SER A 12 -13.46 6.42 6.88
N ASP A 13 -14.63 5.83 7.11
CA ASP A 13 -15.15 4.76 6.25
C ASP A 13 -15.38 5.26 4.80
N ASP A 14 -15.76 6.52 4.61
CA ASP A 14 -15.85 7.16 3.28
C ASP A 14 -14.48 7.25 2.59
N GLN A 15 -13.42 7.57 3.33
CA GLN A 15 -12.06 7.60 2.78
C GLN A 15 -11.56 6.19 2.45
N VAL A 16 -11.87 5.22 3.32
CA VAL A 16 -11.59 3.80 3.09
C VAL A 16 -12.27 3.29 1.81
N ALA A 17 -13.52 3.68 1.57
CA ALA A 17 -14.27 3.29 0.36
C ALA A 17 -13.61 3.80 -0.93
N ASN A 18 -12.92 4.95 -0.89
CA ASN A 18 -12.19 5.49 -2.02
C ASN A 18 -10.84 4.80 -2.28
N GLY A 19 -10.32 4.04 -1.31
CA GLY A 19 -9.01 3.40 -1.39
C GLY A 19 -7.84 4.34 -1.13
N ILE A 20 -6.63 3.78 -1.21
CA ILE A 20 -5.37 4.50 -0.97
C ILE A 20 -4.48 4.37 -2.20
N ILE A 21 -3.83 5.46 -2.59
CA ILE A 21 -2.75 5.45 -3.59
C ILE A 21 -1.46 5.99 -2.97
N THR A 22 -0.33 5.38 -3.30
CA THR A 22 1.01 5.89 -2.93
C THR A 22 2.01 5.64 -4.04
N TYR A 23 3.05 6.46 -4.10
CA TYR A 23 4.22 6.23 -4.95
C TYR A 23 5.38 5.75 -4.08
N SER A 24 5.88 4.54 -4.33
CA SER A 24 7.06 4.03 -3.63
C SER A 24 7.63 2.78 -4.30
N SER A 25 8.95 2.74 -4.46
CA SER A 25 9.69 1.60 -5.03
C SER A 25 10.11 0.54 -4.00
N GLY A 26 9.58 0.55 -2.77
CA GLY A 26 10.10 -0.35 -1.73
C GLY A 26 9.33 -0.44 -0.41
N ASN A 27 10.05 -0.36 0.71
CA ASN A 27 9.52 -0.72 2.04
C ASN A 27 8.26 0.08 2.43
N HIS A 28 8.13 1.32 1.96
CA HIS A 28 6.92 2.10 2.18
C HIS A 28 5.72 1.52 1.42
N ALA A 29 5.87 1.10 0.16
CA ALA A 29 4.83 0.39 -0.57
C ALA A 29 4.33 -0.85 0.18
N GLN A 30 5.24 -1.69 0.66
CA GLN A 30 4.88 -2.89 1.43
C GLN A 30 4.19 -2.53 2.76
N ALA A 31 4.64 -1.47 3.43
CA ALA A 31 4.01 -1.00 4.66
C ALA A 31 2.58 -0.50 4.43
N VAL A 32 2.33 0.25 3.36
CA VAL A 32 0.99 0.73 3.00
C VAL A 32 0.10 -0.42 2.53
N ALA A 33 0.63 -1.34 1.71
CA ALA A 33 -0.07 -2.54 1.27
C ALA A 33 -0.56 -3.38 2.46
N LEU A 34 0.33 -3.65 3.43
CA LEU A 34 -0.03 -4.39 4.64
C LEU A 34 -1.04 -3.62 5.51
N ALA A 35 -0.88 -2.30 5.67
CA ALA A 35 -1.83 -1.50 6.43
C ALA A 35 -3.24 -1.50 5.80
N GLY A 36 -3.32 -1.33 4.47
CA GLY A 36 -4.58 -1.40 3.75
C GLY A 36 -5.21 -2.78 3.82
N LYS A 37 -4.43 -3.86 3.65
CA LYS A 37 -4.91 -5.23 3.82
C LYS A 37 -5.51 -5.48 5.20
N LEU A 38 -4.86 -4.99 6.27
CA LEU A 38 -5.37 -5.15 7.64
C LEU A 38 -6.66 -4.36 7.88
N ARG A 39 -6.83 -3.20 7.25
CA ARG A 39 -8.05 -2.37 7.36
C ARG A 39 -9.15 -2.77 6.36
N GLY A 40 -8.86 -3.62 5.38
CA GLY A 40 -9.78 -3.97 4.30
C GLY A 40 -9.91 -2.88 3.23
N VAL A 41 -8.87 -2.06 3.04
CA VAL A 41 -8.84 -0.93 2.09
C VAL A 41 -8.10 -1.34 0.83
N ARG A 42 -8.62 -1.00 -0.35
CA ARG A 42 -7.89 -1.16 -1.62
C ARG A 42 -6.65 -0.26 -1.63
N VAL A 43 -5.49 -0.82 -1.96
CA VAL A 43 -4.23 -0.08 -2.07
C VAL A 43 -3.68 -0.18 -3.48
N VAL A 44 -3.43 0.98 -4.08
CA VAL A 44 -2.70 1.15 -5.34
C VAL A 44 -1.31 1.67 -5.03
N VAL A 45 -0.28 1.04 -5.59
CA VAL A 45 1.10 1.50 -5.48
C VAL A 45 1.65 1.77 -6.86
N VAL A 46 2.04 3.01 -7.10
CA VAL A 46 2.80 3.37 -8.29
C VAL A 46 4.29 3.09 -8.03
N MET A 47 4.89 2.25 -8.87
CA MET A 47 6.28 1.86 -8.82
C MET A 47 6.98 2.17 -10.15
N PRO A 48 8.24 2.66 -10.14
CA PRO A 48 9.01 2.74 -11.36
C PRO A 48 9.27 1.34 -11.92
N THR A 49 9.33 1.20 -13.24
CA THR A 49 9.62 -0.09 -13.92
C THR A 49 10.98 -0.67 -13.56
N THR A 50 11.90 0.17 -13.06
CA THR A 50 13.23 -0.19 -12.55
C THR A 50 13.23 -0.67 -11.10
N ALA A 51 12.08 -0.68 -10.42
CA ALA A 51 11.99 -1.16 -9.04
C ALA A 51 12.41 -2.64 -8.95
N PRO A 52 13.26 -3.02 -7.96
CA PRO A 52 13.69 -4.41 -7.80
C PRO A 52 12.50 -5.36 -7.70
N LYS A 53 12.51 -6.43 -8.49
CA LYS A 53 11.40 -7.40 -8.56
C LYS A 53 10.94 -7.89 -7.19
N ILE A 54 11.88 -8.21 -6.30
CA ILE A 54 11.57 -8.67 -4.94
C ILE A 54 10.74 -7.66 -4.11
N LYS A 55 10.90 -6.35 -4.37
CA LYS A 55 10.14 -5.31 -3.69
C LYS A 55 8.72 -5.20 -4.24
N ARG A 56 8.57 -5.32 -5.56
CA ARG A 56 7.26 -5.37 -6.25
C ARG A 56 6.47 -6.60 -5.79
N ASP A 57 7.07 -7.78 -5.91
CA ASP A 57 6.45 -9.06 -5.54
C ASP A 57 6.02 -9.05 -4.05
N GLY A 58 6.82 -8.40 -3.19
CA GLY A 58 6.47 -8.23 -1.78
C GLY A 58 5.23 -7.35 -1.55
N ALA A 59 5.03 -6.29 -2.34
CA ALA A 59 3.85 -5.43 -2.26
C ALA A 59 2.60 -6.13 -2.84
N GLU A 60 2.73 -6.82 -3.98
CA GLU A 60 1.65 -7.63 -4.58
C GLU A 60 1.17 -8.72 -3.63
N ARG A 61 2.09 -9.46 -2.98
CA ARG A 61 1.75 -10.48 -1.98
C ARG A 61 0.97 -9.93 -0.79
N LEU A 62 1.14 -8.64 -0.50
CA LEU A 62 0.42 -7.92 0.54
C LEU A 62 -0.92 -7.34 0.04
N GLY A 63 -1.30 -7.57 -1.21
CA GLY A 63 -2.58 -7.18 -1.79
C GLY A 63 -2.58 -5.81 -2.45
N ALA A 64 -1.40 -5.21 -2.70
CA ALA A 64 -1.34 -3.97 -3.47
C ALA A 64 -1.52 -4.24 -4.98
N GLU A 65 -2.27 -3.35 -5.62
CA GLU A 65 -2.33 -3.23 -7.07
C GLU A 65 -1.17 -2.35 -7.55
N LEU A 66 -0.28 -2.90 -8.38
CA LEU A 66 0.88 -2.16 -8.87
C LEU A 66 0.60 -1.48 -10.21
N HIS A 67 1.04 -0.23 -10.33
CA HIS A 67 1.07 0.57 -11.56
C HIS A 67 2.48 1.07 -11.85
#